data_AF-A0A956WC99-F1
#
_entry.id   AF-A0A956WC99-F1
#
_cell.length_a   1.000
_cell.length_b   1.000
_cell.length_c   1.000
_cell.angle_alpha   90.00
_cell.angle_beta   90.00
_cell.angle_gamma   90.00
#
_symmetry.space_group_name_H-M   'P 1'
#
loop_
_entity.id
_entity.type
_entity.pdbx_description
1 polymer ?
#
loop_
_entity_poly.entity_id
_entity_poly.type
_entity_poly.pdbx_seq_one_letter_code
_entity_poly.pdbx_strand_id
1 'polypeptide(L)'
;MGISTPSHPQRFWTRFDRRSFGGFLIAAAGCLVLVLFAWLVSRNAPSSTTGLTDRLPIPAVSANDGCANFGTYWTETSGAGIDPAPLEMFTNCRLTDDGEWVAAGSMYGGEPIDRSSLTADQIAQLDALHVAIAEQVDRLEATLPNSVDKTFDQLYSAEPNAVVGNFREGISWGSYRTRYARIVNAAMLDPDNAELADFIGWTMARKIRGYADFRRACLANADVEMLHGACRGMEDNLSIRYAPLPWVLRDPDLIDTWFYETVVKPAAEAEESA
;
A
#
# COMPACT_ATOMS: atom_id res chain seq x y z
N MET A 1 72.57 -54.16 -6.09
CA MET A 1 72.01 -55.52 -6.23
C MET A 1 70.50 -55.41 -6.20
N GLY A 2 69.79 -56.06 -7.15
CA GLY A 2 68.33 -56.09 -7.26
C GLY A 2 67.73 -54.97 -8.14
N ILE A 3 67.69 -55.07 -9.47
CA ILE A 3 66.80 -55.88 -10.36
C ILE A 3 65.51 -55.13 -10.74
N SER A 4 65.47 -54.76 -12.04
CA SER A 4 64.36 -54.81 -13.02
C SER A 4 63.08 -53.96 -12.88
N THR A 5 62.96 -53.04 -13.85
CA THR A 5 61.84 -52.79 -14.80
C THR A 5 60.86 -53.96 -15.06
N PRO A 6 59.71 -53.80 -15.78
CA PRO A 6 59.01 -52.61 -16.30
C PRO A 6 57.44 -52.64 -16.25
N SER A 7 56.84 -51.50 -16.62
CA SER A 7 55.61 -51.24 -17.40
C SER A 7 54.32 -52.10 -17.34
N HIS A 8 53.21 -51.35 -17.38
CA HIS A 8 51.97 -51.53 -18.17
C HIS A 8 50.66 -51.93 -17.43
N PRO A 9 49.47 -51.63 -18.01
CA PRO A 9 48.54 -50.60 -17.54
C PRO A 9 47.22 -51.17 -16.97
N GLN A 10 46.44 -50.38 -16.24
CA GLN A 10 45.05 -50.75 -15.91
C GLN A 10 44.02 -49.72 -16.34
N ARG A 11 43.25 -50.17 -17.34
CA ARG A 11 41.94 -49.65 -17.76
C ARG A 11 40.95 -49.69 -16.60
N PHE A 12 40.22 -48.59 -16.46
CA PHE A 12 38.75 -48.50 -16.47
C PHE A 12 38.01 -49.77 -16.01
N TRP A 13 37.45 -49.74 -14.80
CA TRP A 13 36.12 -50.26 -14.40
C TRP A 13 35.93 -49.91 -12.92
N THR A 14 35.36 -48.74 -12.61
CA THR A 14 34.86 -48.44 -11.26
C THR A 14 33.67 -49.37 -10.99
N ARG A 15 33.93 -50.43 -10.21
CA ARG A 15 32.89 -51.24 -9.59
C ARG A 15 32.02 -50.34 -8.73
N PHE A 16 30.74 -50.24 -9.07
CA PHE A 16 29.72 -49.76 -8.15
C PHE A 16 29.61 -50.75 -7.00
N ASP A 17 30.17 -50.37 -5.85
CA ASP A 17 30.18 -51.20 -4.66
C ASP A 17 28.80 -51.15 -3.99
N ARG A 18 28.08 -52.28 -4.04
CA ARG A 18 26.72 -52.48 -3.51
C ARG A 18 26.61 -52.27 -1.98
N ARG A 19 27.75 -52.07 -1.29
CA ARG A 19 27.82 -51.71 0.13
C ARG A 19 27.63 -50.22 0.42
N SER A 20 27.67 -49.35 -0.60
CA SER A 20 27.48 -47.89 -0.45
C SER A 20 26.01 -47.43 -0.45
N PHE A 21 25.09 -48.23 -1.01
CA PHE A 21 23.66 -47.88 -1.06
C PHE A 21 22.99 -47.89 0.31
N GLY A 22 23.38 -48.81 1.21
CA GLY A 22 22.84 -48.86 2.57
C GLY A 22 23.22 -47.64 3.41
N GLY A 23 24.48 -47.18 3.29
CA GLY A 23 24.95 -45.95 3.93
C GLY A 23 24.26 -44.70 3.35
N PHE A 24 24.04 -44.66 2.03
CA PHE A 24 23.32 -43.56 1.38
C PHE A 24 21.84 -43.49 1.82
N LEU A 25 21.15 -44.61 1.94
CA LEU A 25 19.76 -44.65 2.40
C LEU A 25 19.62 -44.27 3.88
N ILE A 26 20.57 -44.67 4.73
CA ILE A 26 20.59 -44.27 6.15
C ILE A 26 20.92 -42.78 6.29
N ALA A 27 21.86 -42.26 5.52
CA ALA A 27 22.18 -40.83 5.51
C ALA A 27 21.01 -39.99 4.96
N ALA A 28 20.36 -40.43 3.88
CA ALA A 28 19.20 -39.76 3.32
C ALA A 28 18.00 -39.77 4.29
N ALA A 29 17.74 -40.90 4.95
CA ALA A 29 16.71 -41.00 5.99
C ALA A 29 17.03 -40.09 7.19
N GLY A 30 18.30 -40.06 7.62
CA GLY A 30 18.76 -39.17 8.70
C GLY A 30 18.60 -37.68 8.35
N CYS A 31 18.98 -37.28 7.14
CA CYS A 31 18.76 -35.91 6.66
C CYS A 31 17.27 -35.57 6.54
N LEU A 32 16.43 -36.50 6.08
CA LEU A 32 15.00 -36.26 5.92
C LEU A 32 14.30 -36.14 7.29
N VAL A 33 14.72 -36.90 8.29
CA VAL A 33 14.29 -36.75 9.69
C VAL A 33 14.75 -35.40 10.26
N LEU A 34 15.99 -34.98 10.02
CA LEU A 34 16.49 -33.67 10.46
C LEU A 34 15.74 -32.52 9.79
N VAL A 35 15.42 -32.61 8.49
CA VAL A 35 14.63 -31.60 7.78
C VAL A 35 13.19 -31.57 8.29
N LEU A 36 12.55 -32.72 8.54
CA LEU A 36 11.21 -32.78 9.13
C LEU A 36 11.19 -32.25 10.55
N PHE A 37 12.21 -32.56 11.35
CA PHE A 37 12.33 -32.08 12.72
C PHE A 37 12.60 -30.57 12.75
N ALA A 38 13.46 -30.06 11.88
CA ALA A 38 13.68 -28.62 11.70
C ALA A 38 12.43 -27.92 11.19
N TRP A 39 11.64 -28.53 10.30
CA TRP A 39 10.37 -27.98 9.82
C TRP A 39 9.30 -27.96 10.91
N LEU A 40 9.19 -29.02 11.72
CA LEU A 40 8.28 -29.08 12.88
C LEU A 40 8.68 -28.07 13.97
N VAL A 41 9.97 -27.99 14.27
CA VAL A 41 10.51 -27.00 15.21
C VAL A 41 10.35 -25.59 14.66
N SER A 42 10.56 -25.33 13.37
CA SER A 42 10.33 -23.99 12.81
C SER A 42 8.85 -23.62 12.77
N ARG A 43 7.94 -24.59 12.62
CA ARG A 43 6.50 -24.36 12.61
C ARG A 43 5.90 -24.18 14.01
N ASN A 44 6.55 -24.73 15.04
CA ASN A 44 6.17 -24.61 16.44
C ASN A 44 7.09 -23.67 17.24
N ALA A 45 8.08 -23.06 16.60
CA ALA A 45 8.96 -22.09 17.25
C ALA A 45 8.14 -20.84 17.58
N PRO A 46 8.33 -20.23 18.76
CA PRO A 46 7.70 -18.95 19.13
C PRO A 46 7.99 -17.80 18.14
N SER A 47 9.01 -17.95 17.30
CA SER A 47 9.37 -17.03 16.22
C SER A 47 8.57 -17.22 14.92
N SER A 48 7.83 -18.33 14.75
CA SER A 48 6.87 -18.48 13.64
C SER A 48 5.54 -17.76 13.91
N THR A 49 5.34 -17.39 15.18
CA THR A 49 4.25 -16.57 15.69
C THR A 49 4.72 -15.15 16.04
N THR A 50 5.82 -14.66 15.46
CA THR A 50 6.15 -13.22 15.49
C THR A 50 5.06 -12.46 14.72
N GLY A 51 3.99 -12.12 15.41
CA GLY A 51 2.73 -11.61 14.87
C GLY A 51 1.51 -11.96 15.75
N LEU A 52 1.65 -12.95 16.62
CA LEU A 52 0.71 -13.28 17.68
C LEU A 52 1.45 -13.28 19.03
N THR A 53 2.10 -12.16 19.35
CA THR A 53 2.20 -11.79 20.76
C THR A 53 0.79 -11.82 21.33
N ASP A 54 0.62 -12.42 22.52
CA ASP A 54 -0.49 -12.11 23.41
C ASP A 54 -0.83 -10.64 23.20
N ARG A 55 -2.01 -10.37 22.63
CA ARG A 55 -2.36 -9.02 22.21
C ARG A 55 -2.32 -8.18 23.48
N LEU A 56 -1.21 -7.47 23.69
CA LEU A 56 -1.18 -6.30 24.56
C LEU A 56 -2.45 -5.54 24.20
N PRO A 57 -3.29 -5.18 25.18
CA PRO A 57 -4.53 -4.49 24.88
C PRO A 57 -4.17 -3.33 23.97
N ILE A 58 -4.58 -3.43 22.71
CA ILE A 58 -4.37 -2.36 21.74
C ILE A 58 -5.26 -1.27 22.27
N PRO A 59 -4.71 -0.15 22.78
CA PRO A 59 -5.55 0.93 23.25
C PRO A 59 -6.49 1.30 22.11
N ALA A 60 -7.78 1.49 22.41
CA ALA A 60 -8.70 2.05 21.46
C ALA A 60 -8.29 3.51 21.24
N VAL A 61 -7.43 3.74 20.25
CA VAL A 61 -6.97 5.06 19.84
C VAL A 61 -7.99 5.61 18.86
N SER A 62 -8.52 6.80 19.11
CA SER A 62 -9.42 7.45 18.16
C SER A 62 -8.68 7.83 16.87
N ALA A 63 -9.40 8.06 15.78
CA ALA A 63 -8.79 8.50 14.52
C ALA A 63 -7.99 9.80 14.71
N ASN A 64 -8.52 10.75 15.49
CA ASN A 64 -7.85 12.02 15.80
C ASN A 64 -6.60 11.80 16.65
N ASP A 65 -6.66 10.98 17.70
CA ASP A 65 -5.48 10.67 18.51
C ASP A 65 -4.40 9.96 17.68
N GLY A 66 -4.80 9.09 16.74
CA GLY A 66 -3.88 8.44 15.83
C GLY A 66 -3.22 9.43 14.87
N CYS A 67 -3.96 10.42 14.37
CA CYS A 67 -3.42 11.47 13.52
C CYS A 67 -2.51 12.42 14.27
N ALA A 68 -2.89 12.82 15.49
CA ALA A 68 -2.03 13.57 16.39
C ALA A 68 -0.69 12.87 16.61
N ASN A 69 -0.72 11.60 16.98
CA ASN A 69 0.51 10.83 17.19
C ASN A 69 1.33 10.67 15.90
N PHE A 70 0.68 10.36 14.78
CA PHE A 70 1.36 10.15 13.50
C PHE A 70 1.99 11.45 12.97
N GLY A 71 1.21 12.53 12.92
CA GLY A 71 1.63 13.84 12.43
C GLY A 71 2.78 14.39 13.27
N THR A 72 2.56 14.57 14.57
CA THR A 72 3.58 15.06 15.51
C THR A 72 4.83 14.19 15.53
N TYR A 73 4.72 12.87 15.33
CA TYR A 73 5.89 12.02 15.22
C TYR A 73 6.77 12.42 14.02
N TRP A 74 6.20 12.56 12.83
CA TRP A 74 6.98 12.86 11.63
C TRP A 74 7.42 14.33 11.55
N THR A 75 6.59 15.26 12.03
CA THR A 75 6.88 16.69 11.96
C THR A 75 7.81 17.18 13.06
N GLU A 76 7.73 16.59 14.27
CA GLU A 76 8.42 17.13 15.45
C GLU A 76 9.29 16.09 16.17
N THR A 77 8.74 14.91 16.50
CA THR A 77 9.36 14.02 17.50
C THR A 77 10.44 13.11 16.93
N SER A 78 10.27 12.65 15.68
CA SER A 78 11.19 11.70 15.05
C SER A 78 12.58 12.26 14.82
N GLY A 79 12.75 13.59 14.86
CA GLY A 79 13.95 14.29 14.41
C GLY A 79 13.98 14.51 12.88
N ALA A 80 13.02 13.95 12.14
CA ALA A 80 12.97 14.05 10.68
C ALA A 80 12.57 15.45 10.21
N GLY A 81 11.72 16.15 10.98
CA GLY A 81 11.28 17.51 10.68
C GLY A 81 10.49 17.59 9.37
N ILE A 82 9.63 16.60 9.10
CA ILE A 82 8.92 16.52 7.82
C ILE A 82 7.86 17.63 7.76
N ASP A 83 7.78 18.31 6.61
CA ASP A 83 6.70 19.24 6.29
C ASP A 83 5.33 18.51 6.37
N PRO A 84 4.30 19.08 7.02
CA PRO A 84 2.95 18.53 7.02
C PRO A 84 2.40 18.21 5.62
N ALA A 85 2.62 19.07 4.62
CA ALA A 85 1.94 19.00 3.32
C ALA A 85 2.13 17.64 2.60
N PRO A 86 3.35 17.06 2.52
CA PRO A 86 3.55 15.70 2.03
C PRO A 86 2.69 14.64 2.71
N LEU A 87 2.54 14.68 4.05
CA LEU A 87 1.80 13.68 4.82
C LEU A 87 0.30 13.72 4.48
N GLU A 88 -0.24 14.91 4.30
CA GLU A 88 -1.66 15.10 3.97
C GLU A 88 -2.02 14.51 2.60
N MET A 89 -1.08 14.52 1.64
CA MET A 89 -1.34 14.03 0.28
C MET A 89 -1.50 12.51 0.15
N PHE A 90 -1.05 11.72 1.12
CA PHE A 90 -1.15 10.25 1.06
C PHE A 90 -1.75 9.59 2.31
N THR A 91 -2.16 10.38 3.29
CA THR A 91 -2.80 9.92 4.52
C THR A 91 -4.15 10.59 4.73
N ASN A 92 -4.92 10.06 5.68
CA ASN A 92 -6.18 10.64 6.13
C ASN A 92 -5.99 11.74 7.21
N CYS A 93 -4.75 12.10 7.57
CA CYS A 93 -4.47 13.08 8.62
C CYS A 93 -4.31 14.50 8.07
N ARG A 94 -4.84 15.50 8.78
CA ARG A 94 -4.80 16.92 8.41
C ARG A 94 -4.32 17.79 9.56
N LEU A 95 -3.52 18.79 9.25
CA LEU A 95 -3.15 19.85 10.17
C LEU A 95 -4.17 20.98 10.05
N THR A 96 -4.87 21.29 11.13
CA THR A 96 -5.78 22.43 11.18
C THR A 96 -5.00 23.75 11.24
N ASP A 97 -5.69 24.86 11.01
CA ASP A 97 -5.13 26.21 11.14
C ASP A 97 -4.59 26.49 12.56
N ASP A 98 -5.16 25.83 13.57
CA ASP A 98 -4.73 25.91 14.98
C ASP A 98 -3.48 25.04 15.27
N GLY A 99 -2.98 24.30 14.27
CA GLY A 99 -1.83 23.41 14.39
C GLY A 99 -2.16 22.04 14.99
N GLU A 100 -3.43 21.65 15.01
CA GLU A 100 -3.85 20.34 15.52
C GLU A 100 -3.96 19.31 14.39
N TRP A 101 -3.45 18.11 14.63
CA TRP A 101 -3.58 17.01 13.69
C TRP A 101 -4.88 16.23 13.94
N VAL A 102 -5.75 16.20 12.94
CA VAL A 102 -7.08 15.55 12.99
C VAL A 102 -7.23 14.54 11.86
N ALA A 103 -8.11 13.55 12.04
CA ALA A 103 -8.51 12.67 10.97
C ALA A 103 -9.55 13.37 10.09
N ALA A 104 -9.32 13.40 8.78
CA ALA A 104 -10.29 13.86 7.81
C ALA A 104 -11.46 12.88 7.68
N GLY A 105 -12.63 13.40 7.32
CA GLY A 105 -13.79 12.60 6.95
C GLY A 105 -13.62 11.89 5.60
N SER A 106 -12.66 12.35 4.78
CA SER A 106 -12.41 11.91 3.42
C SER A 106 -10.96 11.46 3.23
N MET A 107 -10.76 10.44 2.40
CA MET A 107 -9.42 9.90 2.14
C MET A 107 -8.59 10.86 1.30
N TYR A 108 -7.31 10.99 1.64
CA TYR A 108 -6.44 12.01 1.05
C TYR A 108 -7.01 13.43 1.19
N GLY A 109 -7.86 13.61 2.20
CA GLY A 109 -8.52 14.84 2.65
C GLY A 109 -8.97 15.70 1.49
N GLY A 110 -9.89 15.13 0.73
CA GLY A 110 -10.77 15.92 -0.08
C GLY A 110 -11.60 16.84 0.81
N GLU A 111 -11.78 18.07 0.39
CA GLU A 111 -12.63 19.03 1.07
C GLU A 111 -13.87 19.28 0.23
N PRO A 112 -15.05 19.37 0.88
CA PRO A 112 -16.26 19.75 0.16
C PRO A 112 -16.08 21.14 -0.43
N ILE A 113 -16.53 21.32 -1.66
CA ILE A 113 -16.44 22.61 -2.32
C ILE A 113 -17.59 23.52 -1.85
N ASP A 114 -17.29 24.77 -1.51
CA ASP A 114 -18.35 25.75 -1.27
C ASP A 114 -19.05 26.08 -2.60
N ARG A 115 -20.20 25.44 -2.83
CA ARG A 115 -20.98 25.62 -4.06
C ARG A 115 -21.44 27.07 -4.28
N SER A 116 -21.48 27.92 -3.25
CA SER A 116 -21.81 29.33 -3.41
C SER A 116 -20.70 30.15 -4.09
N SER A 117 -19.48 29.62 -4.09
CA SER A 117 -18.33 30.20 -4.81
C SER A 117 -18.32 29.87 -6.31
N LEU A 118 -19.20 28.97 -6.77
CA LEU A 118 -19.23 28.48 -8.13
C LEU A 118 -20.24 29.22 -9.01
N THR A 119 -19.93 29.32 -10.31
CA THR A 119 -20.89 29.74 -11.33
C THR A 119 -21.94 28.66 -11.60
N ALA A 120 -23.07 29.03 -12.19
CA ALA A 120 -24.13 28.06 -12.55
C ALA A 120 -23.63 26.95 -13.50
N ASP A 121 -22.74 27.29 -14.43
CA ASP A 121 -22.15 26.32 -15.35
C ASP A 121 -21.19 25.35 -14.65
N GLN A 122 -20.38 25.83 -13.69
CA GLN A 122 -19.51 24.98 -12.88
C GLN A 122 -20.32 24.04 -11.98
N ILE A 123 -21.42 24.52 -11.39
CA ILE A 123 -22.34 23.70 -10.60
C ILE A 123 -22.91 22.57 -11.45
N ALA A 124 -23.37 22.86 -12.66
CA ALA A 124 -23.91 21.86 -13.57
C ALA A 124 -22.84 20.83 -14.00
N GLN A 125 -21.60 21.26 -14.23
CA GLN A 125 -20.48 20.37 -14.53
C GLN A 125 -20.14 19.45 -13.36
N LEU A 126 -20.06 19.98 -12.14
CA LEU A 126 -19.80 19.19 -10.93
C LEU A 126 -20.87 18.12 -10.71
N ASP A 127 -22.16 18.48 -10.87
CA ASP A 127 -23.26 17.52 -10.73
C ASP A 127 -23.19 16.42 -11.79
N ALA A 128 -22.90 16.78 -13.04
CA ALA A 128 -22.71 15.81 -14.11
C ALA A 128 -21.51 14.90 -13.83
N LEU A 129 -20.43 15.44 -13.27
CA LEU A 129 -19.23 14.69 -12.91
C LEU A 129 -19.49 13.67 -11.80
N HIS A 130 -20.24 14.05 -10.76
CA HIS A 130 -20.65 13.14 -9.69
C HIS A 130 -21.45 11.95 -10.23
N VAL A 131 -22.42 12.22 -11.11
CA VAL A 131 -23.22 11.16 -11.75
C VAL A 131 -22.34 10.28 -12.63
N ALA A 132 -21.51 10.89 -13.48
CA ALA A 132 -20.63 10.15 -14.38
C ALA A 132 -19.72 9.21 -13.58
N ILE A 133 -18.93 9.72 -12.64
CA ILE A 133 -18.01 8.93 -11.80
C ILE A 133 -18.75 7.82 -11.07
N ALA A 134 -19.91 8.09 -10.47
CA ALA A 134 -20.69 7.06 -9.79
C ALA A 134 -21.08 5.91 -10.74
N GLU A 135 -21.58 6.22 -11.94
CA GLU A 135 -21.93 5.21 -12.93
C GLU A 135 -20.72 4.40 -13.42
N GLN A 136 -19.54 5.02 -13.57
CA GLN A 136 -18.33 4.30 -14.01
C GLN A 136 -17.77 3.42 -12.88
N VAL A 137 -17.88 3.86 -11.62
CA VAL A 137 -17.54 3.04 -10.45
C VAL A 137 -18.50 1.86 -10.34
N ASP A 138 -19.81 2.05 -10.56
CA ASP A 138 -20.78 0.95 -10.61
C ASP A 138 -20.41 -0.10 -11.68
N ARG A 139 -20.00 0.36 -12.88
CA ARG A 139 -19.50 -0.54 -13.94
C ARG A 139 -18.24 -1.28 -13.52
N LEU A 140 -17.27 -0.59 -12.92
CA LEU A 140 -16.04 -1.19 -12.41
C LEU A 140 -16.37 -2.28 -11.36
N GLU A 141 -17.22 -1.97 -10.39
CA GLU A 141 -17.63 -2.89 -9.34
C GLU A 141 -18.37 -4.11 -9.91
N ALA A 142 -19.21 -3.94 -10.92
CA ALA A 142 -19.88 -5.04 -11.60
C ALA A 142 -18.92 -6.03 -12.30
N THR A 143 -17.67 -5.62 -12.59
CA THR A 143 -16.63 -6.51 -13.12
C THR A 143 -15.82 -7.23 -12.04
N LEU A 144 -16.00 -6.87 -10.77
CA LEU A 144 -15.22 -7.45 -9.67
C LEU A 144 -15.62 -8.92 -9.45
N PRO A 145 -14.65 -9.84 -9.43
CA PRO A 145 -14.92 -11.21 -9.02
C PRO A 145 -15.40 -11.25 -7.56
N ASN A 146 -16.39 -12.08 -7.25
CA ASN A 146 -16.95 -12.25 -5.89
C ASN A 146 -15.90 -12.41 -4.77
N SER A 147 -14.73 -12.97 -5.07
CA SER A 147 -13.63 -13.11 -4.11
C SER A 147 -12.98 -11.78 -3.72
N VAL A 148 -12.89 -10.85 -4.68
CA VAL A 148 -12.36 -9.49 -4.47
C VAL A 148 -13.39 -8.67 -3.70
N ASP A 149 -14.65 -8.70 -4.14
CA ASP A 149 -15.78 -8.03 -3.51
C ASP A 149 -15.90 -8.38 -2.01
N LYS A 150 -15.96 -9.68 -1.68
CA LYS A 150 -15.95 -10.16 -0.28
C LYS A 150 -14.73 -9.72 0.53
N THR A 151 -13.59 -9.50 -0.13
CA THR A 151 -12.39 -9.02 0.55
C THR A 151 -12.53 -7.54 0.86
N PHE A 152 -13.15 -6.74 -0.02
CA PHE A 152 -13.46 -5.34 0.24
C PHE A 152 -14.43 -5.16 1.40
N ASP A 153 -15.46 -5.99 1.51
CA ASP A 153 -16.35 -6.00 2.68
C ASP A 153 -15.61 -6.24 4.01
N GLN A 154 -14.58 -7.08 3.98
CA GLN A 154 -13.76 -7.37 5.16
C GLN A 154 -12.80 -6.23 5.49
N LEU A 155 -12.28 -5.58 4.46
CA LEU A 155 -11.34 -4.46 4.56
C LEU A 155 -12.03 -3.16 4.96
N TYR A 156 -13.31 -2.97 4.64
CA TYR A 156 -14.02 -1.75 4.97
C TYR A 156 -14.30 -1.63 6.48
N SER A 157 -14.11 -0.43 7.02
CA SER A 157 -14.48 -0.04 8.38
C SER A 157 -15.30 1.23 8.33
N ALA A 158 -16.47 1.24 8.98
CA ALA A 158 -17.27 2.45 9.13
C ALA A 158 -16.58 3.48 10.06
N GLU A 159 -15.74 3.00 10.97
CA GLU A 159 -14.88 3.85 11.81
C GLU A 159 -13.55 4.07 11.06
N PRO A 160 -13.21 5.30 10.66
CA PRO A 160 -11.98 5.57 9.94
C PRO A 160 -10.76 5.37 10.86
N ASN A 161 -9.73 4.72 10.34
CA ASN A 161 -8.39 4.71 10.87
C ASN A 161 -7.71 6.07 10.60
N ALA A 162 -6.84 6.48 11.51
CA ALA A 162 -6.08 7.71 11.41
C ALA A 162 -5.34 7.89 10.08
N VAL A 163 -4.56 6.89 9.63
CA VAL A 163 -3.66 7.05 8.47
C VAL A 163 -4.30 6.54 7.18
N VAL A 164 -5.04 5.43 7.26
CA VAL A 164 -5.57 4.71 6.08
C VAL A 164 -7.09 4.84 5.90
N GLY A 165 -7.76 5.69 6.69
CA GLY A 165 -9.19 5.97 6.58
C GLY A 165 -10.05 4.74 6.84
N ASN A 166 -11.10 4.52 6.05
CA ASN A 166 -12.06 3.40 6.21
C ASN A 166 -11.48 2.00 5.91
N PHE A 167 -10.19 1.80 6.13
CA PHE A 167 -9.47 0.55 5.95
C PHE A 167 -9.19 -0.12 7.29
N ARG A 168 -9.62 -1.37 7.44
CA ARG A 168 -9.35 -2.22 8.61
C ARG A 168 -7.95 -2.81 8.50
N GLU A 169 -7.10 -2.47 9.47
CA GLU A 169 -5.74 -3.00 9.58
C GLU A 169 -5.70 -4.50 9.92
N GLY A 170 -4.56 -5.14 9.64
CA GLY A 170 -4.28 -6.53 9.99
C GLY A 170 -4.90 -7.58 9.07
N ILE A 171 -5.66 -7.18 8.04
CA ILE A 171 -6.18 -8.08 7.02
C ILE A 171 -5.17 -8.19 5.86
N SER A 172 -4.73 -9.42 5.59
CA SER A 172 -3.87 -9.71 4.45
C SER A 172 -4.68 -9.72 3.16
N TRP A 173 -4.37 -8.80 2.24
CA TRP A 173 -5.09 -8.66 0.98
C TRP A 173 -4.18 -8.49 -0.25
N GLY A 174 -2.86 -8.68 -0.13
CA GLY A 174 -1.90 -8.35 -1.20
C GLY A 174 -2.15 -9.03 -2.56
N SER A 175 -2.62 -10.28 -2.56
CA SER A 175 -3.02 -10.99 -3.79
C SER A 175 -4.27 -10.38 -4.43
N TYR A 176 -5.27 -10.02 -3.61
CA TYR A 176 -6.49 -9.34 -4.05
C TYR A 176 -6.20 -7.91 -4.53
N ARG A 177 -5.29 -7.19 -3.86
CA ARG A 177 -4.79 -5.86 -4.27
C ARG A 177 -4.22 -5.90 -5.69
N THR A 178 -3.37 -6.88 -5.99
CA THR A 178 -2.79 -7.05 -7.32
C THR A 178 -3.85 -7.39 -8.37
N ARG A 179 -4.83 -8.22 -8.02
CA ARG A 179 -5.94 -8.57 -8.91
C ARG A 179 -6.84 -7.35 -9.19
N TYR A 180 -7.16 -6.58 -8.15
CA TYR A 180 -7.93 -5.36 -8.26
C TYR A 180 -7.23 -4.33 -9.15
N ALA A 181 -5.93 -4.11 -8.95
CA ALA A 181 -5.15 -3.19 -9.78
C ALA A 181 -5.21 -3.54 -11.28
N ARG A 182 -5.22 -4.84 -11.63
CA ARG A 182 -5.38 -5.28 -13.02
C ARG A 182 -6.77 -4.97 -13.59
N ILE A 183 -7.80 -5.11 -12.77
CA ILE A 183 -9.19 -4.81 -13.17
C ILE A 183 -9.35 -3.31 -13.38
N VAL A 184 -8.86 -2.49 -12.44
CA VAL A 184 -8.86 -1.02 -12.57
C VAL A 184 -8.09 -0.60 -13.83
N ASN A 185 -6.88 -1.13 -14.05
CA ASN A 185 -6.11 -0.82 -15.25
C ASN A 185 -6.85 -1.18 -16.54
N ALA A 186 -7.61 -2.28 -16.55
CA ALA A 186 -8.43 -2.64 -17.72
C ALA A 186 -9.60 -1.66 -17.89
N ALA A 187 -10.27 -1.28 -16.81
CA ALA A 187 -11.36 -0.30 -16.84
C ALA A 187 -10.88 1.07 -17.32
N MET A 188 -9.69 1.52 -16.91
CA MET A 188 -9.09 2.79 -17.33
C MET A 188 -8.71 2.84 -18.82
N LEU A 189 -8.62 1.69 -19.51
CA LEU A 189 -8.36 1.63 -20.95
C LEU A 189 -9.65 1.63 -21.79
N ASP A 190 -10.81 1.51 -21.14
CA ASP A 190 -12.11 1.59 -21.78
C ASP A 190 -12.52 3.06 -21.91
N PRO A 191 -12.80 3.57 -23.13
CA PRO A 191 -13.23 4.96 -23.32
C PRO A 191 -14.53 5.30 -22.60
N ASP A 192 -15.37 4.31 -22.28
CA ASP A 192 -16.59 4.54 -21.50
C ASP A 192 -16.29 4.88 -20.03
N ASN A 193 -15.03 4.79 -19.58
CA ASN A 193 -14.60 5.13 -18.23
C ASN A 193 -13.57 6.27 -18.20
N ALA A 194 -13.63 7.20 -19.16
CA ALA A 194 -12.64 8.28 -19.30
C ALA A 194 -12.55 9.18 -18.05
N GLU A 195 -13.69 9.64 -17.52
CA GLU A 195 -13.74 10.50 -16.34
C GLU A 195 -13.17 9.81 -15.10
N LEU A 196 -13.48 8.52 -14.90
CA LEU A 196 -12.95 7.73 -13.81
C LEU A 196 -11.44 7.48 -13.98
N ALA A 197 -10.98 7.26 -15.22
CA ALA A 197 -9.56 7.10 -15.50
C ALA A 197 -8.77 8.37 -15.16
N ASP A 198 -9.28 9.53 -15.52
CA ASP A 198 -8.68 10.83 -15.19
C ASP A 198 -8.68 11.08 -13.68
N PHE A 199 -9.80 10.81 -12.99
CA PHE A 199 -9.91 10.95 -11.54
C PHE A 199 -8.94 10.02 -10.79
N ILE A 200 -8.86 8.75 -11.19
CA ILE A 200 -7.90 7.78 -10.63
C ILE A 200 -6.47 8.26 -10.89
N GLY A 201 -6.18 8.72 -12.11
CA GLY A 201 -4.87 9.25 -12.49
C GLY A 201 -4.44 10.42 -11.61
N TRP A 202 -5.33 11.39 -11.39
CA TRP A 202 -5.11 12.54 -10.51
C TRP A 202 -4.86 12.09 -9.06
N THR A 203 -5.74 11.24 -8.50
CA THR A 203 -5.62 10.75 -7.12
C THR A 203 -4.29 10.01 -6.90
N MET A 204 -3.92 9.17 -7.86
CA MET A 204 -2.66 8.43 -7.84
C MET A 204 -1.44 9.35 -7.92
N ALA A 205 -1.48 10.35 -8.80
CA ALA A 205 -0.39 11.31 -8.94
C ALA A 205 -0.16 12.11 -7.65
N ARG A 206 -1.24 12.55 -6.99
CA ARG A 206 -1.19 13.26 -5.69
C ARG A 206 -0.51 12.41 -4.63
N LYS A 207 -0.98 11.17 -4.44
CA LYS A 207 -0.44 10.22 -3.45
C LYS A 207 1.03 9.89 -3.70
N ILE A 208 1.40 9.61 -4.95
CA ILE A 208 2.78 9.29 -5.33
C ILE A 208 3.71 10.49 -5.09
N ARG A 209 3.26 11.70 -5.41
CA ARG A 209 4.04 12.93 -5.19
C ARG A 209 4.27 13.19 -3.71
N GLY A 210 3.19 13.17 -2.90
CA GLY A 210 3.27 13.34 -1.45
C GLY A 210 4.23 12.35 -0.81
N TYR A 211 4.12 11.06 -1.15
CA TYR A 211 5.03 10.06 -0.62
C TYR A 211 6.47 10.26 -1.11
N ALA A 212 6.68 10.66 -2.37
CA ALA A 212 8.02 10.92 -2.89
C ALA A 212 8.70 12.08 -2.14
N ASP A 213 7.95 13.13 -1.80
CA ASP A 213 8.45 14.28 -1.04
C ASP A 213 8.73 13.90 0.42
N PHE A 214 7.81 13.19 1.08
CA PHE A 214 8.02 12.59 2.41
C PHE A 214 9.28 11.72 2.44
N ARG A 215 9.40 10.78 1.49
CA ARG A 215 10.51 9.84 1.42
C ARG A 215 11.83 10.57 1.17
N ARG A 216 11.84 11.60 0.33
CA ARG A 216 13.04 12.40 0.06
C ARG A 216 13.50 13.12 1.31
N ALA A 217 12.58 13.79 2.02
CA ALA A 217 12.88 14.50 3.25
C ALA A 217 13.39 13.55 4.34
N CYS A 218 12.69 12.43 4.57
CA CYS A 218 13.13 11.44 5.56
C CYS A 218 14.50 10.85 5.25
N LEU A 219 14.76 10.44 4.00
CA LEU A 219 16.04 9.80 3.64
C LEU A 219 17.23 10.76 3.53
N ALA A 220 16.97 12.07 3.47
CA ALA A 220 18.01 13.10 3.45
C ALA A 220 18.51 13.46 4.86
N ASN A 221 17.77 13.08 5.91
CA ASN A 221 18.07 13.44 7.28
C ASN A 221 18.87 12.32 7.97
N ALA A 222 20.15 12.59 8.22
CA ALA A 222 21.07 11.63 8.84
C ALA A 222 20.72 11.33 10.32
N ASP A 223 20.06 12.25 11.02
CA ASP A 223 19.68 12.07 12.43
C ASP A 223 18.59 10.99 12.60
N VAL A 224 17.91 10.63 11.51
CA VAL A 224 16.86 9.62 11.47
C VAL A 224 17.21 8.41 10.61
N GLU A 225 18.50 8.09 10.47
CA GLU A 225 18.95 6.94 9.66
C GLU A 225 18.26 5.62 10.08
N MET A 226 18.01 5.45 11.38
CA MET A 226 17.28 4.28 11.91
C MET A 226 15.83 4.16 11.41
N LEU A 227 15.22 5.26 10.95
CA LEU A 227 13.87 5.31 10.40
C LEU A 227 13.82 5.11 8.88
N HIS A 228 14.97 5.03 8.20
CA HIS A 228 15.01 4.80 6.75
C HIS A 228 14.23 3.55 6.31
N GLY A 229 14.22 2.51 7.15
CA GLY A 229 13.40 1.31 6.93
C GLY A 229 11.91 1.62 6.94
N ALA A 230 11.43 2.38 7.93
CA ALA A 230 10.04 2.81 8.04
C ALA A 230 9.64 3.70 6.85
N CYS A 231 10.49 4.66 6.50
CA CYS A 231 10.22 5.58 5.38
C CYS A 231 10.09 4.84 4.04
N ARG A 232 10.90 3.80 3.80
CA ARG A 232 10.76 2.94 2.61
C ARG A 232 9.56 2.00 2.70
N GLY A 233 9.27 1.44 3.88
CA GLY A 233 8.20 0.47 4.08
C GLY A 233 6.78 1.06 3.94
N MET A 234 6.63 2.37 4.17
CA MET A 234 5.33 3.04 4.02
C MET A 234 4.73 2.93 2.61
N GLU A 235 5.55 2.86 1.56
CA GLU A 235 5.06 2.75 0.19
C GLU A 235 4.11 1.55 0.01
N ASP A 236 4.53 0.39 0.51
CA ASP A 236 3.80 -0.86 0.40
C ASP A 236 2.65 -0.96 1.42
N ASN A 237 2.87 -0.49 2.65
CA ASN A 237 1.88 -0.51 3.72
C ASN A 237 0.67 0.37 3.40
N LEU A 238 0.92 1.57 2.84
CA LEU A 238 -0.12 2.54 2.47
C LEU A 238 -0.58 2.37 1.02
N SER A 239 -0.07 1.35 0.32
CA SER A 239 -0.45 1.05 -1.07
C SER A 239 -0.32 2.27 -1.99
N ILE A 240 0.78 3.03 -1.87
CA ILE A 240 1.01 4.31 -2.56
C ILE A 240 0.98 4.18 -4.09
N ARG A 241 1.38 3.03 -4.65
CA ARG A 241 1.35 2.79 -6.10
C ARG A 241 0.18 1.93 -6.58
N TYR A 242 -0.84 1.76 -5.75
CA TYR A 242 -2.04 1.02 -6.10
C TYR A 242 -3.24 1.94 -6.21
N ALA A 243 -4.12 1.61 -7.17
CA ALA A 243 -5.39 2.29 -7.40
C ALA A 243 -6.17 2.50 -6.09
N PRO A 244 -6.88 3.62 -5.94
CA PRO A 244 -7.75 3.86 -4.79
C PRO A 244 -8.81 2.77 -4.67
N LEU A 245 -9.23 2.47 -3.44
CA LEU A 245 -10.27 1.48 -3.17
C LEU A 245 -11.65 2.03 -3.57
N PRO A 246 -12.67 1.18 -3.82
CA PRO A 246 -13.94 1.65 -4.37
C PRO A 246 -14.64 2.71 -3.52
N TRP A 247 -14.62 2.61 -2.19
CA TRP A 247 -15.20 3.64 -1.31
C TRP A 247 -14.47 4.98 -1.36
N VAL A 248 -13.16 4.99 -1.70
CA VAL A 248 -12.41 6.23 -1.94
C VAL A 248 -12.79 6.83 -3.29
N LEU A 249 -13.07 6.00 -4.29
CA LEU A 249 -13.54 6.46 -5.60
C LEU A 249 -14.96 7.05 -5.54
N ARG A 250 -15.71 6.73 -4.50
CA ARG A 250 -17.08 7.23 -4.24
C ARG A 250 -17.11 8.41 -3.28
N ASP A 251 -15.97 8.88 -2.79
CA ASP A 251 -15.89 9.97 -1.84
C ASP A 251 -16.22 11.31 -2.53
N PRO A 252 -17.38 11.94 -2.21
CA PRO A 252 -17.80 13.16 -2.89
C PRO A 252 -16.85 14.32 -2.63
N ASP A 253 -16.26 14.42 -1.44
CA ASP A 253 -15.38 15.52 -1.08
C ASP A 253 -14.05 15.44 -1.85
N LEU A 254 -13.62 14.20 -2.17
CA LEU A 254 -12.45 13.99 -3.02
C LEU A 254 -12.73 14.33 -4.49
N ILE A 255 -13.95 14.07 -4.97
CA ILE A 255 -14.37 14.47 -6.33
C ILE A 255 -14.49 16.00 -6.42
N ASP A 256 -15.08 16.64 -5.40
CA ASP A 256 -15.16 18.10 -5.27
C ASP A 256 -13.76 18.73 -5.34
N THR A 257 -12.81 18.17 -4.60
CA THR A 257 -11.41 18.63 -4.61
C THR A 257 -10.76 18.47 -5.97
N TRP A 258 -10.97 17.33 -6.63
CA TRP A 258 -10.46 17.11 -7.97
C TRP A 258 -11.04 18.12 -8.97
N PHE A 259 -12.35 18.36 -8.92
CA PHE A 259 -13.02 19.35 -9.77
C PHE A 259 -12.47 20.76 -9.52
N TYR A 260 -12.29 21.15 -8.25
CA TYR A 260 -11.69 22.43 -7.90
C TYR A 260 -10.28 22.59 -8.48
N GLU A 261 -9.40 21.60 -8.25
CA GLU A 261 -8.00 21.69 -8.66
C GLU A 261 -7.81 21.64 -10.19
N THR A 262 -8.72 21.00 -10.92
CA THR A 262 -8.55 20.75 -12.36
C THR A 262 -9.42 21.63 -13.26
N VAL A 263 -10.52 22.18 -12.75
CA VAL A 263 -11.46 23.00 -13.52
C VAL A 263 -11.53 24.42 -12.97
N VAL A 264 -11.81 24.58 -11.67
CA VAL A 264 -12.10 25.89 -11.07
C VAL A 264 -10.84 26.74 -10.93
N LYS A 265 -9.83 26.22 -10.23
CA LYS A 265 -8.58 26.95 -9.95
C LYS A 265 -7.86 27.38 -11.23
N PRO A 266 -7.66 26.51 -12.25
CA PRO A 266 -7.01 26.93 -13.49
C PRO A 266 -7.78 27.99 -14.27
N ALA A 267 -9.12 27.96 -14.23
CA ALA A 267 -9.94 28.98 -14.88
C ALA A 267 -9.76 30.36 -14.22
N ALA A 268 -9.74 30.42 -12.88
CA ALA A 268 -9.50 31.66 -12.15
C ALA A 268 -8.10 32.25 -12.44
N GLU A 269 -7.07 31.41 -12.47
CA GLU A 269 -5.69 31.84 -12.79
C GLU A 269 -5.56 32.36 -14.24
N ALA A 270 -6.35 31.83 -15.18
CA ALA A 270 -6.39 32.31 -16.56
C ALA A 270 -7.07 33.68 -16.70
N GLU A 271 -8.06 33.99 -15.86
CA GLU A 271 -8.72 35.30 -15.85
C GLU A 271 -7.84 36.39 -15.22
N GLU A 272 -7.05 36.06 -14.19
CA GLU A 272 -6.12 37.01 -13.56
C GLU A 272 -4.92 37.38 -14.45
N SER A 273 -4.63 36.55 -15.46
CA SER A 273 -3.51 36.74 -16.39
C SER A 273 -3.90 37.37 -17.74
N ALA A 274 -5.18 37.67 -17.95
CA ALA A 274 -5.74 38.27 -19.17
C ALA A 274 -5.98 39.79 -19.01
#